data_AF-A0AAV9ZZF2-F1
#
_entry.id   AF-A0AAV9ZZF2-F1
#
_cell.length_a   1.000
_cell.length_b   1.000
_cell.length_c   1.000
_cell.angle_alpha   90.00
_cell.angle_beta   90.00
_cell.angle_gamma   90.00
#
_symmetry.space_group_name_H-M   'P 1'
#
loop_
_entity.id
_entity.type
_entity.pdbx_description
1 polymer ?
#
loop_
_entity_poly.entity_id
_entity_poly.type
_entity_poly.pdbx_seq_one_letter_code
_entity_poly.pdbx_strand_id
1 'polypeptide(L)'
;MTPSTSVDETDAAAIRRYKRRCASRAYNERNREARNAKKRERMAALREKQKHDPLLVQAARHIAKADSAQRYREKNRDLLAIKAWAARINARHHAQRQQRRRKLLAALGLD
;
A
#
# COMPACT_ATOMS: atom_id res chain seq x y z
N MET A 1 -57.27 11.18 -11.58
CA MET A 1 -55.94 10.72 -11.11
C MET A 1 -55.91 9.21 -11.19
N THR A 2 -55.20 8.64 -12.16
CA THR A 2 -54.84 7.22 -12.17
C THR A 2 -53.38 7.11 -12.60
N PRO A 3 -52.46 6.68 -11.73
CA PRO A 3 -51.13 6.30 -12.17
C PRO A 3 -51.23 4.82 -12.56
N SER A 4 -51.59 4.55 -13.81
CA SER A 4 -51.50 3.18 -14.36
C SER A 4 -50.28 3.12 -15.27
N THR A 5 -49.09 3.25 -14.67
CA THR A 5 -47.87 2.72 -15.28
C THR A 5 -47.82 1.26 -14.84
N SER A 6 -48.27 0.38 -15.74
CA SER A 6 -48.38 -1.04 -15.47
C SER A 6 -47.01 -1.60 -15.11
N VAL A 7 -47.02 -2.49 -14.11
CA VAL A 7 -45.86 -3.22 -13.57
C VAL A 7 -44.98 -3.85 -14.68
N ASP A 8 -45.58 -4.13 -15.84
CA ASP A 8 -44.92 -4.67 -17.04
C ASP A 8 -43.84 -3.75 -17.64
N GLU A 9 -44.02 -2.42 -17.61
CA GLU A 9 -43.02 -1.48 -18.15
C GLU A 9 -41.75 -1.46 -17.28
N THR A 10 -41.93 -1.59 -15.97
CA THR A 10 -40.84 -1.65 -14.99
C THR A 10 -40.07 -2.97 -15.05
N ASP A 11 -40.75 -4.10 -15.28
CA ASP A 11 -40.13 -5.42 -15.39
C ASP A 11 -39.38 -5.58 -16.72
N ALA A 12 -39.97 -5.09 -17.82
CA ALA A 12 -39.28 -5.04 -19.12
C ALA A 12 -38.01 -4.16 -19.05
N ALA A 13 -38.07 -3.04 -18.33
CA ALA A 13 -36.89 -2.20 -18.08
C ALA A 13 -35.84 -2.89 -17.19
N ALA A 14 -36.26 -3.65 -16.18
CA ALA A 14 -35.38 -4.43 -15.33
C ALA A 14 -34.65 -5.53 -16.11
N ILE A 15 -35.36 -6.27 -16.97
CA ILE A 15 -34.79 -7.31 -17.83
C ILE A 15 -33.77 -6.72 -18.81
N ARG A 16 -34.07 -5.56 -19.43
CA ARG A 16 -33.10 -4.87 -20.31
C ARG A 16 -31.85 -4.41 -19.56
N ARG A 17 -31.98 -3.91 -18.33
CA ARG A 17 -30.83 -3.56 -17.48
C ARG A 17 -29.99 -4.79 -17.11
N TYR A 18 -30.63 -5.91 -16.79
CA TYR A 18 -29.96 -7.16 -16.46
C TYR A 18 -29.19 -7.72 -17.67
N LYS A 19 -29.81 -7.78 -18.86
CA LYS A 19 -29.15 -8.22 -20.11
C LYS A 19 -27.91 -7.37 -20.43
N ARG A 20 -28.02 -6.04 -20.30
CA ARG A 20 -26.87 -5.13 -20.47
C ARG A 20 -25.75 -5.40 -19.46
N ARG A 21 -26.09 -5.66 -18.20
CA ARG A 21 -25.11 -5.99 -17.15
C ARG A 21 -24.35 -7.28 -17.46
N CYS A 22 -25.04 -8.32 -17.92
CA CYS A 22 -24.42 -9.58 -18.33
C CYS A 22 -23.49 -9.40 -19.53
N ALA A 23 -23.91 -8.62 -20.54
CA ALA A 23 -23.07 -8.29 -21.69
C ALA A 23 -21.80 -7.52 -21.29
N SER A 24 -21.93 -6.51 -20.42
CA SER A 24 -20.78 -5.76 -19.89
C SER A 24 -19.83 -6.64 -19.07
N ARG A 25 -20.35 -7.58 -18.29
CA ARG A 25 -19.54 -8.53 -17.53
C ARG A 25 -18.74 -9.43 -18.47
N ALA A 26 -19.39 -10.02 -19.48
CA ALA A 26 -18.74 -10.88 -20.46
C ALA A 26 -17.68 -10.13 -21.30
N TYR A 27 -17.90 -8.85 -21.59
CA TYR A 27 -16.90 -7.99 -22.25
C TYR A 27 -15.68 -7.73 -21.35
N ASN A 28 -15.92 -7.37 -20.09
CA ASN A 28 -14.86 -7.11 -19.12
C ASN A 28 -14.03 -8.35 -18.81
N GLU A 29 -14.68 -9.52 -18.74
CA GLU A 29 -14.02 -10.80 -18.51
C GLU A 29 -13.11 -11.19 -19.68
N ARG A 30 -13.60 -11.09 -20.93
CA ARG A 30 -12.77 -11.28 -22.13
C ARG A 30 -11.58 -10.33 -22.19
N ASN A 31 -11.77 -9.06 -21.83
CA ASN A 31 -10.67 -8.09 -21.77
C ASN A 31 -9.66 -8.42 -20.67
N ARG A 32 -10.11 -8.90 -19.51
CA ARG A 32 -9.24 -9.37 -18.44
C ARG A 32 -8.44 -10.59 -18.88
N GLU A 33 -9.07 -11.54 -19.55
CA GLU A 33 -8.43 -12.72 -20.10
C GLU A 33 -7.39 -12.36 -21.17
N ALA A 34 -7.71 -11.47 -22.10
CA ALA A 34 -6.77 -11.00 -23.11
C ALA A 34 -5.53 -10.31 -22.49
N ARG A 35 -5.73 -9.46 -21.46
CA ARG A 35 -4.61 -8.86 -20.71
C ARG A 35 -3.77 -9.90 -19.99
N ASN A 36 -4.41 -10.90 -19.39
CA ASN A 36 -3.73 -11.99 -18.70
C ASN A 36 -2.94 -12.87 -19.68
N ALA A 37 -3.50 -13.15 -20.87
CA ALA A 37 -2.82 -13.89 -21.94
C ALA A 37 -1.56 -13.15 -22.39
N LYS A 38 -1.68 -11.86 -22.71
CA LYS A 38 -0.52 -11.02 -23.09
C LYS A 38 0.54 -10.96 -21.98
N LYS A 39 0.14 -10.95 -20.71
CA LYS A 39 1.07 -11.02 -19.57
C LYS A 39 1.79 -12.37 -19.52
N ARG A 40 1.07 -13.49 -19.75
CA ARG A 40 1.66 -14.83 -19.78
C ARG A 40 2.67 -14.98 -20.91
N GLU A 41 2.34 -14.52 -22.12
CA GLU A 41 3.26 -14.49 -23.27
C GLU A 41 4.51 -13.68 -22.97
N ARG A 42 4.37 -12.48 -22.40
CA ARG A 42 5.52 -11.65 -22.01
C ARG A 42 6.41 -12.35 -20.98
N MET A 43 5.81 -13.02 -19.99
CA MET A 43 6.56 -13.80 -19.00
C MET A 43 7.24 -15.04 -19.61
N ALA A 44 6.61 -15.69 -20.59
CA ALA A 44 7.20 -16.82 -21.31
C ALA A 44 8.41 -16.38 -22.15
N ALA A 45 8.28 -15.28 -22.91
CA ALA A 45 9.37 -14.70 -23.68
C ALA A 45 10.53 -14.23 -22.77
N LEU A 46 10.23 -13.66 -21.60
CA LEU A 46 11.25 -13.32 -20.61
C LEU A 46 11.94 -14.59 -20.08
N ARG A 47 11.20 -15.67 -19.81
CA ARG A 47 11.79 -16.94 -19.37
C ARG A 47 12.69 -17.57 -20.43
N GLU A 48 12.32 -17.49 -21.71
CA GLU A 48 13.21 -17.95 -22.79
C GLU A 48 14.48 -17.12 -22.86
N LYS A 49 14.39 -15.79 -22.82
CA LYS A 49 15.59 -14.92 -22.76
C LYS A 49 16.47 -15.24 -21.54
N GLN A 50 15.85 -15.58 -20.40
CA GLN A 50 16.58 -15.99 -19.19
C GLN A 50 17.28 -17.35 -19.32
N LYS A 51 16.80 -18.25 -20.20
CA LYS A 51 17.49 -19.53 -20.47
C LYS A 51 18.81 -19.33 -21.22
N HIS A 52 18.90 -18.28 -22.03
CA HIS A 52 20.08 -17.98 -22.83
C HIS A 52 21.16 -17.21 -22.05
N ASP A 53 20.80 -16.54 -20.93
CA ASP A 53 21.75 -15.81 -20.07
C ASP A 53 21.50 -16.03 -18.56
N PRO A 54 21.67 -17.25 -18.04
CA PRO A 54 21.39 -17.57 -16.64
C PRO A 54 22.28 -16.78 -15.66
N LEU A 55 23.51 -16.45 -16.06
CA LEU A 55 24.46 -15.69 -15.23
C LEU A 55 24.06 -14.23 -15.05
N LEU A 56 23.54 -13.56 -16.09
CA LEU A 56 23.04 -12.18 -15.99
C LEU A 56 21.79 -12.10 -15.12
N VAL A 57 20.93 -13.12 -15.18
CA VAL A 57 19.72 -13.23 -14.35
C VAL A 57 20.06 -13.45 -12.89
N GLN A 58 21.06 -14.30 -12.63
CA GLN A 58 21.57 -14.53 -11.28
C GLN A 58 22.23 -13.27 -10.73
N ALA A 59 23.08 -12.59 -11.51
CA ALA A 59 23.69 -11.32 -11.13
C ALA A 59 22.65 -10.24 -10.81
N ALA A 60 21.63 -10.07 -11.66
CA ALA A 60 20.53 -9.14 -11.41
C ALA A 60 19.75 -9.45 -10.12
N ARG A 61 19.53 -10.74 -9.80
CA ARG A 61 18.93 -11.16 -8.53
C ARG A 61 19.81 -10.83 -7.33
N HIS A 62 21.12 -11.01 -7.45
CA HIS A 62 22.06 -10.66 -6.38
C HIS A 62 22.10 -9.14 -6.14
N ILE A 63 22.13 -8.33 -7.20
CA ILE A 63 22.07 -6.86 -7.11
C ILE A 63 20.77 -6.42 -6.44
N ALA A 64 19.62 -6.93 -6.90
CA ALA A 64 18.32 -6.58 -6.29
C ALA A 64 18.21 -6.98 -4.80
N LYS A 65 18.87 -8.08 -4.41
CA LYS A 65 18.94 -8.52 -3.00
C LYS A 65 19.90 -7.66 -2.17
N ALA A 66 21.00 -7.20 -2.76
CA ALA A 66 21.93 -6.27 -2.12
C ALA A 66 21.27 -4.90 -1.90
N ASP A 67 20.58 -4.37 -2.92
CA ASP A 67 19.84 -3.10 -2.86
C ASP A 67 18.74 -3.13 -1.79
N SER A 68 18.00 -4.23 -1.68
CA SER A 68 16.96 -4.37 -0.66
C SER A 68 17.54 -4.43 0.76
N ALA A 69 18.67 -5.10 0.95
CA ALA A 69 19.39 -5.13 2.22
C ALA A 69 19.95 -3.74 2.60
N GLN A 70 20.48 -2.99 1.64
CA GLN A 70 20.95 -1.62 1.86
C GLN A 70 19.81 -0.69 2.25
N ARG A 71 18.70 -0.68 1.49
CA ARG A 71 17.51 0.11 1.81
C ARG A 71 16.91 -0.24 3.18
N TYR A 72 16.97 -1.51 3.58
CA TYR A 72 16.56 -1.93 4.91
C TYR A 72 17.48 -1.35 5.99
N ARG A 73 18.80 -1.37 5.79
CA ARG A 73 19.76 -0.77 6.74
C ARG A 73 19.58 0.74 6.87
N GLU A 74 19.39 1.45 5.77
CA GLU A 74 19.15 2.91 5.74
C GLU A 74 17.87 3.26 6.52
N LYS A 75 16.74 2.58 6.24
CA LYS A 75 15.49 2.77 6.98
C LYS A 75 15.65 2.52 8.48
N ASN A 76 16.37 1.48 8.88
CA ASN A 76 16.59 1.18 10.31
C ASN A 76 17.49 2.21 11.00
N ARG A 77 18.48 2.75 10.30
CA ARG A 77 19.33 3.85 10.80
C ARG A 77 18.50 5.10 11.07
N ASP A 78 17.61 5.46 10.15
CA ASP A 78 16.73 6.61 10.32
C ASP A 78 15.76 6.42 11.50
N LEU A 79 15.21 5.22 11.66
CA LEU A 79 14.33 4.90 12.79
C LEU A 79 15.06 4.96 14.14
N LEU A 80 16.32 4.52 14.21
CA LEU A 80 17.15 4.65 15.42
C LEU A 80 17.44 6.12 15.75
N ALA A 81 17.75 6.93 14.75
CA ALA A 81 17.96 8.37 14.92
C ALA A 81 16.70 9.09 15.43
N ILE A 82 15.53 8.75 14.89
CA ILE A 82 14.23 9.30 15.33
C ILE A 82 13.94 8.89 16.78
N LYS A 83 14.17 7.63 17.15
CA LYS A 83 14.00 7.15 18.53
C LYS A 83 14.93 7.86 19.51
N ALA A 84 16.20 8.05 19.14
CA ALA A 84 17.17 8.77 19.96
C ALA A 84 16.78 10.25 20.15
N TRP A 85 16.30 10.90 19.09
CA TRP A 85 15.81 12.26 19.15
C TRP A 85 14.57 12.40 20.05
N ALA A 86 13.60 11.49 19.93
CA ALA A 86 12.42 11.46 20.78
C ALA A 86 12.77 11.24 22.26
N ALA A 87 13.70 10.32 22.56
CA ALA A 87 14.19 10.09 23.92
C ALA A 87 14.84 11.34 24.52
N ARG A 88 15.64 12.06 23.73
CA ARG A 88 16.29 13.31 24.14
C ARG A 88 15.28 14.43 24.44
N ILE A 89 14.22 14.54 23.64
CA ILE A 89 13.12 15.50 23.88
C ILE A 89 12.39 15.16 25.19
N ASN A 90 12.04 13.89 25.39
CA ASN A 90 11.38 13.45 26.63
C ASN A 90 12.25 13.73 27.86
N ALA A 91 13.55 13.41 27.79
CA ALA A 91 14.50 13.73 28.86
C ALA A 91 14.55 15.23 29.17
N ARG A 92 14.57 16.09 28.14
CA ARG A 92 14.54 17.55 28.33
C ARG A 92 13.25 18.02 28.99
N HIS A 93 12.10 17.50 28.57
CA HIS A 93 10.82 17.82 29.20
C HIS A 93 10.72 17.33 30.65
N HIS A 94 11.27 16.15 30.97
CA HIS A 94 11.35 15.66 32.34
C HIS A 94 12.25 16.55 33.20
N ALA A 95 13.43 16.92 32.71
CA ALA A 95 14.34 17.82 33.42
C ALA A 95 13.68 19.20 33.69
N GLN A 96 12.99 19.77 32.70
CA GLN A 96 12.24 21.02 32.87
C GLN A 96 11.09 20.88 33.87
N ARG A 97 10.35 19.75 33.84
CA ARG A 97 9.30 19.47 34.83
C ARG A 97 9.86 19.36 36.24
N GLN A 98 10.99 18.68 36.42
CA GLN A 98 11.66 18.57 37.71
C GLN A 98 12.16 19.94 38.20
N GLN A 99 12.72 20.76 37.31
CA GLN A 99 13.16 22.11 37.65
C GLN A 99 11.98 23.01 38.04
N ARG A 100 10.86 22.94 37.32
CA ARG A 100 9.62 23.66 37.67
C ARG A 100 9.06 23.19 39.01
N ARG A 101 9.04 21.88 39.25
CA ARG A 101 8.61 21.30 40.53
C ARG A 101 9.46 21.82 41.69
N ARG A 102 10.79 21.81 41.56
CA ARG A 102 11.70 22.35 42.58
C ARG A 102 11.45 23.84 42.84
N LYS A 103 11.29 24.64 41.78
CA LYS A 103 10.95 26.07 41.91
C LYS A 103 9.60 26.30 42.62
N LEU A 104 8.60 25.47 42.34
CA LEU A 104 7.30 25.54 43.01
C LEU A 104 7.40 25.17 44.49
N LEU A 105 8.14 24.12 44.83
CA LEU A 105 8.37 23.73 46.22
C LEU A 105 9.10 24.83 46.99
N ALA A 106 10.15 25.41 46.40
CA ALA A 106 10.89 26.54 46.97
C ALA A 106 10.03 27.81 47.15
N ALA A 107 9.12 28.08 46.20
CA ALA A 107 8.19 29.20 46.32
C ALA A 107 7.12 28.98 47.41
N LEU A 108 6.87 27.74 47.79
CA LEU A 108 5.91 27.36 48.84
C LEU A 108 6.59 27.16 50.21
N GLY A 109 7.93 27.25 50.31
CA GLY A 109 8.69 26.97 51.53
C GLY A 109 8.59 25.52 51.99
N LEU A 110 8.41 24.58 51.05
CA LEU A 110 8.26 23.14 51.28
C LEU A 110 9.51 22.34 50.86
N ASP A 111 10.61 23.04 50.69
CA ASP A 111 11.93 22.55 50.29
C ASP A 111 12.81 22.09 51.45
#